data_AF-A0A8H5JIG3-F1
#
_entry.id   AF-A0A8H5JIG3-F1
#
_cell.length_a   1.000
_cell.length_b   1.000
_cell.length_c   1.000
_cell.angle_alpha   90.00
_cell.angle_beta   90.00
_cell.angle_gamma   90.00
#
_symmetry.space_group_name_H-M   'P 1'
#
loop_
_entity.id
_entity.type
_entity.pdbx_description
1 polymer ?
#
loop_
_entity_poly.entity_id
_entity_poly.type
_entity_poly.pdbx_seq_one_letter_code
_entity_poly.pdbx_strand_id
1 'polypeptide(L)'
;MFDMKSLMITALTCGSFAAGKKHSQKQAQDVLLDGIKALGGSDRLENVKAVTYIGNTVYRTRTLMEAYSMTGVDNMMSPAGSQNMSFSYDQPHIKQRIDRFHESGEMFLLARPALDPFKYSLAVQGGDKGYAAVVDGTMNLFVPNSPPQGYIDGLLAAYLIFDAERMSPKLLSTILSNNNYSTSLEDAGMGLKLPAVHDKTLDLTVLFNPDTKLPYIIRSYEDHGIYGNSTQDLVVYNCTTVDGVEFPGRFKIMYNKQHILMDYQVDTVIVNPDLDPKVFDGPQGQDAMSYPTRDSSYDFSEIGEWYTNYLWSGAYRGTLANISATTPLPNMPEVWFFNFPDGSGYHHLVLQWAKETLGKAITHVWRMQRRQPSHHHHDHALGLKDYIAAGAKAVVLDQAQEYYSNIPGIQFVTYSADKPITFKDSRKQVTIVHLAGSAHAFDQAYATITPICPTANSTMAVFEADYWNPHFADADLFVDHTEAAEFLNNLGEDRVAKDSLVIPAHGVGTDALTHLIDLLGVPYPSYSAKDFKYSACPSKM
;
A
#
# COMPACT_ATOMS: atom_id res chain seq x y z
N MET A 1 38.63 37.73 -37.48
CA MET A 1 38.87 38.84 -36.54
C MET A 1 37.51 39.40 -36.18
N PHE A 2 36.93 38.95 -35.06
CA PHE A 2 36.09 39.74 -34.14
C PHE A 2 35.75 38.85 -32.95
N ASP A 3 36.08 39.41 -31.79
CA ASP A 3 36.22 38.82 -30.47
C ASP A 3 34.89 38.91 -29.71
N MET A 4 34.44 37.81 -29.11
CA MET A 4 33.14 37.69 -28.48
C MET A 4 33.26 38.10 -27.01
N LYS A 5 32.90 39.35 -26.71
CA LYS A 5 32.92 39.91 -25.36
C LYS A 5 31.93 39.20 -24.45
N SER A 6 32.47 38.68 -23.35
CA SER A 6 31.81 38.14 -22.17
C SER A 6 30.91 39.20 -21.51
N LEU A 7 29.62 38.90 -21.33
CA LEU A 7 28.68 39.70 -20.56
C LEU A 7 28.66 39.18 -19.11
N MET A 8 29.45 39.81 -18.23
CA MET A 8 29.33 39.60 -16.78
C MET A 8 28.22 40.48 -16.22
N ILE A 9 27.11 39.87 -15.80
CA ILE A 9 26.08 40.53 -15.00
C ILE A 9 26.53 40.44 -13.53
N THR A 10 26.97 41.57 -12.98
CA THR A 10 27.29 41.72 -11.56
C THR A 10 26.02 42.12 -10.83
N ALA A 11 25.35 41.18 -10.17
CA ALA A 11 24.25 41.49 -9.26
C ALA A 11 24.84 41.92 -7.91
N LEU A 12 24.80 43.24 -7.64
CA LEU A 12 25.10 43.84 -6.36
C LEU A 12 23.98 43.48 -5.36
N THR A 13 24.22 42.53 -4.46
CA THR A 13 23.37 42.33 -3.29
C THR A 13 23.89 43.19 -2.15
N CYS A 14 23.19 44.27 -1.84
CA CYS A 14 23.41 45.05 -0.62
C CYS A 14 23.07 44.19 0.60
N GLY A 15 24.07 43.51 1.15
CA GLY A 15 23.99 42.84 2.44
C GLY A 15 24.06 43.84 3.58
N SER A 16 22.90 44.22 4.12
CA SER A 16 22.83 44.75 5.48
C SER A 16 23.01 43.60 6.47
N PHE A 17 24.22 43.48 7.03
CA PHE A 17 24.51 42.62 8.18
C PHE A 17 23.76 43.14 9.41
N ALA A 18 22.53 42.68 9.60
CA ALA A 18 21.90 42.68 10.91
C ALA A 18 22.57 41.57 11.74
N ALA A 19 23.38 41.97 12.72
CA ALA A 19 23.95 41.07 13.71
C ALA A 19 22.83 40.23 14.34
N GLY A 20 22.80 38.94 14.01
CA GLY A 20 21.81 38.00 14.51
C GLY A 20 21.86 37.96 16.03
N LYS A 21 20.79 38.44 16.68
CA LYS A 21 20.44 37.94 18.00
C LYS A 21 20.34 36.42 17.87
N LYS A 22 21.09 35.67 18.67
CA LYS A 22 20.80 34.25 18.91
C LYS A 22 19.33 34.16 19.26
N HIS A 23 18.50 33.66 18.34
CA HIS A 23 17.14 33.26 18.68
C HIS A 23 17.31 32.18 19.75
N SER A 24 17.00 32.54 21.00
CA SER A 24 16.76 31.56 22.05
C SER A 24 15.75 30.57 21.49
N GLN A 25 16.19 29.36 21.17
CA GLN A 25 15.30 28.30 20.72
C GLN A 25 14.24 28.12 21.82
N LYS A 26 12.97 28.36 21.50
CA LYS A 26 11.88 28.19 22.47
C LYS A 26 11.95 26.78 23.06
N GLN A 27 11.70 26.66 24.36
CA GLN A 27 11.63 25.34 24.98
C GLN A 27 10.42 24.59 24.41
N ALA A 28 10.49 23.25 24.37
CA ALA A 28 9.41 22.44 23.81
C ALA A 28 8.07 22.66 24.49
N GLN A 29 8.10 22.85 25.80
CA GLN A 29 6.93 23.21 26.58
C GLN A 29 6.29 24.52 26.11
N ASP A 30 7.08 25.55 25.79
CA ASP A 30 6.55 26.84 25.29
C ASP A 30 5.84 26.67 23.95
N VAL A 31 6.38 25.84 23.06
CA VAL A 31 5.78 25.56 21.74
C VAL A 31 4.45 24.81 21.90
N LEU A 32 4.40 23.80 22.78
CA LEU A 32 3.17 23.08 23.10
C LEU A 32 2.10 24.00 23.72
N LEU A 33 2.49 24.82 24.69
CA LEU A 33 1.57 25.74 25.37
C LEU A 33 1.04 26.81 24.41
N ASP A 34 1.86 27.33 23.50
CA ASP A 34 1.42 28.22 22.43
C ASP A 34 0.38 27.53 21.53
N GLY A 35 0.63 26.26 21.14
CA GLY A 35 -0.29 25.47 20.33
C GLY A 35 -1.62 25.18 21.03
N ILE A 36 -1.59 24.77 22.30
CA ILE A 36 -2.78 24.56 23.14
C ILE A 36 -3.58 25.85 23.26
N LYS A 37 -2.91 26.98 23.49
CA LYS A 37 -3.55 28.30 23.54
C LYS A 37 -4.20 28.66 22.21
N ALA A 38 -3.52 28.40 21.08
CA ALA A 38 -4.06 28.66 19.75
C ALA A 38 -5.28 27.78 19.43
N LEU A 39 -5.30 26.53 19.91
CA LEU A 39 -6.45 25.64 19.77
C LEU A 39 -7.67 26.06 20.58
N GLY A 40 -7.55 27.00 21.53
CA GLY A 40 -8.66 27.47 22.39
C GLY A 40 -8.35 27.47 23.88
N GLY A 41 -7.19 26.93 24.29
CA GLY A 41 -6.73 26.84 25.67
C GLY A 41 -7.19 25.56 26.40
N SER A 42 -6.44 25.17 27.44
CA SER A 42 -6.66 23.92 28.17
C SER A 42 -8.09 23.76 28.70
N ASP A 43 -8.63 24.78 29.36
CA ASP A 43 -9.97 24.73 29.97
C ASP A 43 -11.06 24.41 28.94
N ARG A 44 -10.97 24.98 27.72
CA ARG A 44 -11.96 24.72 26.67
C ARG A 44 -11.78 23.34 26.06
N LEU A 45 -10.53 22.92 25.81
CA LEU A 45 -10.22 21.59 25.29
C LEU A 45 -10.66 20.47 26.26
N GLU A 46 -10.54 20.68 27.57
CA GLU A 46 -11.02 19.74 28.59
C GLU A 46 -12.55 19.60 28.59
N ASN A 47 -13.26 20.67 28.20
CA ASN A 47 -14.71 20.69 28.06
C ASN A 47 -15.23 20.04 26.76
N VAL A 48 -14.35 19.70 25.81
CA VAL A 48 -14.71 18.88 24.66
C VAL A 48 -14.84 17.42 25.12
N LYS A 49 -16.09 16.94 25.20
CA LYS A 49 -16.46 15.57 25.56
C LYS A 49 -16.76 14.71 24.35
N ALA A 50 -17.28 15.30 23.28
CA ALA A 50 -17.50 14.62 22.00
C ALA A 50 -17.33 15.59 20.84
N VAL A 51 -17.00 15.07 19.65
CA VAL A 51 -16.91 15.84 18.40
C VAL A 51 -17.42 15.00 17.25
N THR A 52 -18.26 15.57 16.39
CA THR A 52 -18.63 14.97 15.11
C THR A 52 -18.17 15.85 13.96
N TYR A 53 -17.33 15.30 13.09
CA TYR A 53 -16.97 15.85 11.79
C TYR A 53 -17.90 15.27 10.73
N ILE A 54 -18.63 16.13 10.03
CA ILE A 54 -19.48 15.75 8.89
C ILE A 54 -18.78 16.22 7.63
N GLY A 55 -18.46 15.30 6.72
CA GLY A 55 -17.81 15.62 5.44
C GLY A 55 -18.53 14.94 4.29
N ASN A 56 -19.42 15.70 3.65
CA ASN A 56 -20.25 15.28 2.52
C ASN A 56 -19.68 15.71 1.17
N THR A 57 -18.71 16.63 1.14
CA THR A 57 -18.25 17.26 -0.10
C THR A 57 -17.00 16.61 -0.70
N VAL A 58 -15.97 16.33 0.12
CA VAL A 58 -14.71 15.75 -0.36
C VAL A 58 -14.28 14.62 0.54
N TYR A 59 -14.29 13.42 -0.02
CA TYR A 59 -13.54 12.28 0.48
C TYR A 59 -12.98 11.54 -0.74
N ARG A 60 -11.65 11.44 -0.82
CA ARG A 60 -10.96 10.77 -1.92
C ARG A 60 -9.74 10.04 -1.39
N THR A 61 -9.44 8.88 -1.96
CA THR A 61 -8.27 8.09 -1.60
C THR A 61 -7.52 7.59 -2.82
N ARG A 62 -6.20 7.51 -2.68
CA ARG A 62 -5.24 7.00 -3.67
C ARG A 62 -4.35 5.96 -2.99
N THR A 63 -3.63 5.19 -3.80
CA THR A 63 -2.79 4.10 -3.32
C THR A 63 -1.38 4.20 -3.89
N LEU A 64 -0.41 3.72 -3.10
CA LEU A 64 0.95 3.41 -3.56
C LEU A 64 1.04 1.95 -4.00
N MET A 65 0.32 1.06 -3.30
CA MET A 65 0.29 -0.38 -3.52
C MET A 65 -0.13 -0.80 -4.92
N GLU A 66 -1.13 -0.13 -5.51
CA GLU A 66 -1.64 -0.46 -6.85
C GLU A 66 -1.44 0.72 -7.81
N ALA A 67 -0.34 1.47 -7.69
CA ALA A 67 -0.07 2.56 -8.61
C ALA A 67 0.38 2.00 -9.98
N TYR A 68 0.01 2.67 -11.06
CA TYR A 68 0.55 2.37 -12.38
C TYR A 68 2.04 2.72 -12.47
N SER A 69 2.40 3.90 -11.97
CA SER A 69 3.79 4.37 -11.97
C SER A 69 4.50 4.01 -10.66
N MET A 70 5.75 3.59 -10.80
CA MET A 70 6.63 3.15 -9.70
C MET A 70 6.63 4.09 -8.49
N THR A 71 6.61 5.40 -8.72
CA THR A 71 6.71 6.40 -7.64
C THR A 71 5.50 7.33 -7.61
N GLY A 72 4.42 6.98 -8.29
CA GLY A 72 3.22 7.81 -8.35
C GLY A 72 2.16 7.37 -7.36
N VAL A 73 1.02 8.04 -7.46
CA VAL A 73 -0.24 7.66 -6.83
C VAL A 73 -1.35 7.91 -7.84
N ASP A 74 -1.17 7.44 -9.06
CA ASP A 74 -2.03 7.72 -10.22
C ASP A 74 -3.37 6.98 -10.14
N ASN A 75 -3.42 5.83 -9.45
CA ASN A 75 -4.65 5.11 -9.19
C ASN A 75 -5.42 5.62 -7.96
N MET A 76 -6.74 5.72 -8.12
CA MET A 76 -7.68 6.12 -7.08
C MET A 76 -8.39 4.89 -6.53
N MET A 77 -8.38 4.71 -5.21
CA MET A 77 -9.24 3.73 -4.54
C MET A 77 -10.67 4.30 -4.41
N SER A 78 -10.78 5.59 -4.08
CA SER A 78 -12.04 6.35 -4.07
C SER A 78 -11.87 7.66 -4.83
N PRO A 79 -12.42 7.79 -6.05
CA PRO A 79 -12.42 9.07 -6.76
C PRO A 79 -13.34 10.10 -6.10
N ALA A 80 -14.41 9.65 -5.44
CA ALA A 80 -15.26 10.47 -4.58
C ALA A 80 -15.95 9.62 -3.50
N GLY A 81 -16.52 10.31 -2.52
CA GLY A 81 -17.22 9.68 -1.41
C GLY A 81 -17.58 10.69 -0.34
N SER A 82 -18.01 10.19 0.82
CA SER A 82 -18.22 10.99 2.02
C SER A 82 -17.81 10.24 3.27
N GLN A 83 -17.49 10.99 4.32
CA GLN A 83 -17.09 10.44 5.61
C GLN A 83 -17.58 11.30 6.76
N ASN A 84 -18.24 10.66 7.71
CA ASN A 84 -18.57 11.25 9.00
C ASN A 84 -17.75 10.54 10.09
N MET A 85 -17.15 11.31 10.98
CA MET A 85 -16.39 10.79 12.12
C MET A 85 -16.92 11.39 13.41
N SER A 86 -17.39 10.54 14.31
CA SER A 86 -17.76 10.95 15.67
C SER A 86 -16.75 10.42 16.66
N PHE A 87 -16.40 11.23 17.64
CA PHE A 87 -15.46 10.92 18.71
C PHE A 87 -16.11 11.14 20.06
N SER A 88 -15.80 10.28 21.03
CA SER A 88 -16.08 10.49 22.44
C SER A 88 -14.79 10.45 23.27
N TYR A 89 -14.71 11.34 24.24
CA TYR A 89 -13.62 11.52 25.20
C TYR A 89 -14.13 11.49 26.64
N ASP A 90 -15.27 10.82 26.86
CA ASP A 90 -15.93 10.61 28.16
C ASP A 90 -15.14 9.66 29.08
N GLN A 91 -14.31 8.82 28.48
CA GLN A 91 -13.47 7.83 29.13
C GLN A 91 -11.98 8.13 28.89
N PRO A 92 -11.06 7.50 29.64
CA PRO A 92 -9.62 7.71 29.46
C PRO A 92 -9.08 7.27 28.09
N HIS A 93 -9.85 6.49 27.34
CA HIS A 93 -9.51 6.04 26.00
C HIS A 93 -10.48 6.64 24.97
N ILE A 94 -9.98 6.85 23.75
CA ILE A 94 -10.80 7.37 22.66
C ILE A 94 -11.85 6.35 22.21
N LYS A 95 -13.02 6.84 21.85
CA LYS A 95 -14.01 6.08 21.07
C LYS A 95 -14.27 6.82 19.78
N GLN A 96 -14.35 6.10 18.66
CA GLN A 96 -14.59 6.67 17.35
C GLN A 96 -15.64 5.85 16.59
N ARG A 97 -16.53 6.56 15.90
CA ARG A 97 -17.44 6.02 14.88
C ARG A 97 -17.05 6.62 13.54
N ILE A 98 -16.82 5.80 12.52
CA ILE A 98 -16.56 6.25 11.16
C ILE A 98 -17.69 5.70 10.28
N ASP A 99 -18.49 6.58 9.70
CA ASP A 99 -19.49 6.21 8.70
C ASP A 99 -18.99 6.66 7.33
N ARG A 100 -18.80 5.72 6.41
CA ARG A 100 -18.16 5.99 5.12
C ARG A 100 -19.06 5.59 3.95
N PHE A 101 -19.14 6.46 2.96
CA PHE A 101 -19.61 6.15 1.62
C PHE A 101 -18.44 6.24 0.66
N HIS A 102 -18.24 5.18 -0.10
CA HIS A 102 -17.09 5.00 -0.97
C HIS A 102 -17.58 4.75 -2.39
N GLU A 103 -17.27 5.67 -3.31
CA GLU A 103 -17.40 5.41 -4.74
C GLU A 103 -16.17 4.59 -5.17
N SER A 104 -16.40 3.47 -5.85
CA SER A 104 -15.33 2.52 -6.22
C SER A 104 -14.51 3.09 -7.38
N GLY A 105 -13.18 3.14 -7.22
CA GLY A 105 -12.28 3.46 -8.33
C GLY A 105 -12.07 2.29 -9.28
N GLU A 106 -11.50 2.58 -10.45
CA GLU A 106 -11.30 1.60 -11.55
C GLU A 106 -10.47 0.38 -11.13
N MET A 107 -9.58 0.52 -10.14
CA MET A 107 -8.83 -0.61 -9.57
C MET A 107 -9.74 -1.75 -9.09
N PHE A 108 -10.98 -1.44 -8.69
CA PHE A 108 -11.89 -2.47 -8.20
C PHE A 108 -12.66 -3.20 -9.30
N LEU A 109 -12.39 -2.96 -10.59
CA LEU A 109 -12.99 -3.73 -11.69
C LEU A 109 -12.77 -5.24 -11.53
N LEU A 110 -11.60 -5.64 -11.00
CA LEU A 110 -11.25 -7.03 -10.69
C LEU A 110 -12.18 -7.72 -9.68
N ALA A 111 -12.90 -6.95 -8.87
CA ALA A 111 -13.82 -7.45 -7.84
C ALA A 111 -15.27 -7.00 -8.06
N ARG A 112 -15.48 -5.90 -8.81
CA ARG A 112 -16.75 -5.21 -9.04
C ARG A 112 -16.80 -4.58 -10.45
N PRO A 113 -17.24 -5.32 -11.48
CA PRO A 113 -17.27 -4.84 -12.85
C PRO A 113 -18.18 -3.63 -13.04
N ALA A 114 -19.25 -3.56 -12.25
CA ALA A 114 -20.17 -2.42 -12.24
C ALA A 114 -19.66 -1.22 -11.42
N LEU A 115 -18.57 -1.40 -10.66
CA LEU A 115 -18.01 -0.40 -9.74
C LEU A 115 -19.05 0.19 -8.77
N ASP A 116 -20.03 -0.62 -8.38
CA ASP A 116 -21.09 -0.17 -7.47
C ASP A 116 -20.47 0.41 -6.18
N PRO A 117 -20.94 1.59 -5.74
CA PRO A 117 -20.43 2.20 -4.52
C PRO A 117 -20.84 1.36 -3.31
N PHE A 118 -20.12 1.51 -2.20
CA PHE A 118 -20.45 0.81 -0.96
C PHE A 118 -20.43 1.74 0.25
N LYS A 119 -21.11 1.28 1.30
CA LYS A 119 -21.20 1.96 2.58
C LYS A 119 -20.84 0.98 3.67
N TYR A 120 -20.13 1.47 4.67
CA TYR A 120 -19.87 0.72 5.87
C TYR A 120 -19.62 1.67 7.03
N SER A 121 -19.74 1.12 8.23
CA SER A 121 -19.47 1.85 9.46
C SER A 121 -18.52 1.10 10.37
N LEU A 122 -17.56 1.80 10.95
CA LEU A 122 -16.59 1.28 11.91
C LEU A 122 -16.84 1.85 13.30
N ALA A 123 -16.88 0.98 14.31
CA ALA A 123 -16.74 1.37 15.71
C ALA A 123 -15.31 1.04 16.17
N VAL A 124 -14.64 2.00 16.80
CA VAL A 124 -13.27 1.88 17.32
C VAL A 124 -13.28 2.32 18.78
N GLN A 125 -12.69 1.52 19.66
CA GLN A 125 -12.51 1.84 21.08
C GLN A 125 -11.06 1.58 21.47
N GLY A 126 -10.42 2.58 22.10
CA GLY A 126 -9.05 2.48 22.61
C GLY A 126 -8.94 1.69 23.93
N GLY A 127 -7.70 1.64 24.45
CA GLY A 127 -7.37 0.97 25.71
C GLY A 127 -7.00 -0.51 25.57
N ASP A 128 -6.53 -1.13 26.66
CA ASP A 128 -6.01 -2.51 26.66
C ASP A 128 -7.04 -3.57 26.26
N LYS A 129 -8.33 -3.27 26.46
CA LYS A 129 -9.47 -4.09 26.04
C LYS A 129 -10.28 -3.44 24.92
N GLY A 130 -9.66 -2.50 24.21
CA GLY A 130 -10.23 -1.84 23.05
C GLY A 130 -10.52 -2.83 21.93
N TYR A 131 -11.06 -2.31 20.83
CA TYR A 131 -11.36 -3.09 19.63
C TYR A 131 -11.63 -2.15 18.46
N ALA A 132 -11.72 -2.75 17.28
CA ALA A 132 -12.39 -2.14 16.16
C ALA A 132 -13.32 -3.17 15.49
N ALA A 133 -14.43 -2.70 14.92
CA ALA A 133 -15.42 -3.57 14.31
C ALA A 133 -16.17 -2.86 13.19
N VAL A 134 -16.43 -3.60 12.10
CA VAL A 134 -17.41 -3.20 11.09
C VAL A 134 -18.79 -3.54 11.64
N VAL A 135 -19.55 -2.49 11.95
CA VAL A 135 -20.84 -2.57 12.64
C VAL A 135 -22.04 -2.34 11.72
N ASP A 136 -21.78 -1.82 10.51
CA ASP A 136 -22.75 -1.75 9.42
C ASP A 136 -22.04 -1.90 8.07
N GLY A 137 -22.72 -2.50 7.09
CA GLY A 137 -22.15 -2.80 5.77
C GLY A 137 -20.93 -3.71 5.80
N THR A 138 -20.09 -3.66 4.77
CA THR A 138 -18.90 -4.52 4.65
C THR A 138 -17.78 -3.82 3.91
N MET A 139 -16.54 -4.11 4.32
CA MET A 139 -15.34 -3.69 3.61
C MET A 139 -14.91 -4.72 2.56
N ASN A 140 -15.56 -5.89 2.50
CA ASN A 140 -15.21 -6.93 1.55
C ASN A 140 -15.71 -6.57 0.14
N LEU A 141 -14.76 -6.27 -0.75
CA LEU A 141 -15.04 -5.86 -2.12
C LEU A 141 -15.78 -6.93 -2.93
N PHE A 142 -15.51 -8.21 -2.67
CA PHE A 142 -16.06 -9.35 -3.44
C PHE A 142 -17.48 -9.74 -3.04
N VAL A 143 -17.96 -9.31 -1.87
CA VAL A 143 -19.32 -9.61 -1.38
C VAL A 143 -20.02 -8.35 -0.83
N PRO A 144 -20.35 -7.36 -1.70
CA PRO A 144 -20.89 -6.05 -1.31
C PRO A 144 -22.07 -6.06 -0.34
N ASN A 145 -22.89 -7.10 -0.43
CA ASN A 145 -24.17 -7.21 0.25
C ASN A 145 -24.08 -8.14 1.47
N SER A 146 -22.87 -8.50 1.92
CA SER A 146 -22.71 -9.31 3.12
C SER A 146 -23.19 -8.55 4.36
N PRO A 147 -23.67 -9.25 5.40
CA PRO A 147 -23.88 -8.65 6.71
C PRO A 147 -22.59 -8.00 7.25
N PRO A 148 -22.69 -7.19 8.33
CA PRO A 148 -21.56 -6.60 9.02
C PRO A 148 -20.44 -7.62 9.28
N GLN A 149 -19.22 -7.28 8.82
CA GLN A 149 -18.05 -8.16 8.97
C GLN A 149 -17.71 -8.43 10.44
N GLY A 150 -18.10 -7.53 11.35
CA GLY A 150 -17.92 -7.68 12.78
C GLY A 150 -16.53 -7.23 13.24
N TYR A 151 -16.05 -7.83 14.33
CA TYR A 151 -14.75 -7.48 14.91
C TYR A 151 -13.59 -7.76 13.95
N ILE A 152 -12.68 -6.79 13.85
CA ILE A 152 -11.45 -6.94 13.07
C ILE A 152 -10.31 -7.41 13.98
N ASP A 153 -9.21 -7.86 13.39
CA ASP A 153 -8.08 -8.37 14.16
C ASP A 153 -7.34 -7.27 14.95
N GLY A 154 -6.57 -7.70 15.95
CA GLY A 154 -5.89 -6.81 16.88
C GLY A 154 -4.85 -5.87 16.24
N LEU A 155 -4.23 -6.25 15.10
CA LEU A 155 -3.24 -5.39 14.44
C LEU A 155 -3.92 -4.21 13.76
N LEU A 156 -4.98 -4.48 13.00
CA LEU A 156 -5.76 -3.41 12.36
C LEU A 156 -6.48 -2.56 13.41
N ALA A 157 -6.98 -3.16 14.50
CA ALA A 157 -7.55 -2.39 15.60
C ALA A 157 -6.53 -1.41 16.20
N ALA A 158 -5.28 -1.85 16.43
CA ALA A 158 -4.22 -0.97 16.93
C ALA A 158 -3.89 0.17 15.94
N TYR A 159 -3.84 -0.12 14.64
CA TYR A 159 -3.64 0.89 13.60
C TYR A 159 -4.77 1.94 13.59
N LEU A 160 -6.04 1.51 13.64
CA LEU A 160 -7.18 2.42 13.63
C LEU A 160 -7.27 3.27 14.91
N ILE A 161 -6.96 2.70 16.08
CA ILE A 161 -6.89 3.45 17.34
C ILE A 161 -5.77 4.50 17.27
N PHE A 162 -4.61 4.12 16.73
CA PHE A 162 -3.49 5.05 16.53
C PHE A 162 -3.88 6.24 15.63
N ASP A 163 -4.53 5.98 14.50
CA ASP A 163 -5.02 7.05 13.61
C ASP A 163 -6.10 7.91 14.28
N ALA A 164 -6.99 7.32 15.09
CA ALA A 164 -8.00 8.05 15.85
C ALA A 164 -7.36 9.03 16.86
N GLU A 165 -6.34 8.58 17.60
CA GLU A 165 -5.62 9.41 18.57
C GLU A 165 -4.90 10.59 17.90
N ARG A 166 -4.34 10.39 16.69
CA ARG A 166 -3.72 11.46 15.91
C ARG A 166 -4.72 12.54 15.49
N MET A 167 -5.98 12.18 15.24
CA MET A 167 -7.04 13.12 14.89
C MET A 167 -7.67 13.83 16.09
N SER A 168 -7.27 13.46 17.31
CA SER A 168 -7.85 14.00 18.55
C SER A 168 -7.50 15.47 18.76
N PRO A 169 -8.48 16.35 19.07
CA PRO A 169 -8.21 17.73 19.46
C PRO A 169 -7.49 17.81 20.82
N LYS A 170 -7.42 16.70 21.57
CA LYS A 170 -6.71 16.61 22.86
C LYS A 170 -5.25 16.17 22.72
N LEU A 171 -4.77 15.86 21.51
CA LEU A 171 -3.42 15.32 21.27
C LEU A 171 -2.32 16.16 21.93
N LEU A 172 -2.35 17.49 21.80
CA LEU A 172 -1.32 18.35 22.41
C LEU A 172 -1.34 18.30 23.93
N SER A 173 -2.52 18.20 24.55
CA SER A 173 -2.65 18.05 26.00
C SER A 173 -2.07 16.70 26.46
N THR A 174 -2.31 15.64 25.69
CA THR A 174 -1.71 14.32 25.93
C THR A 174 -0.18 14.39 25.87
N ILE A 175 0.38 14.98 24.80
CA ILE A 175 1.84 15.15 24.65
C ILE A 175 2.41 15.97 25.81
N LEU A 176 1.76 17.07 26.18
CA LEU A 176 2.20 17.89 27.31
C LEU A 176 2.22 17.08 28.62
N SER A 177 1.22 16.24 28.85
CA SER A 177 1.12 15.40 30.05
C SER A 177 2.16 14.28 30.10
N ASN A 178 2.60 13.77 28.95
CA ASN A 178 3.65 12.75 28.86
C ASN A 178 5.00 13.25 29.38
N ASN A 179 5.24 14.57 29.31
CA ASN A 179 6.48 15.22 29.77
C ASN A 179 7.78 14.57 29.22
N ASN A 180 7.71 14.00 28.02
CA ASN A 180 8.79 13.26 27.38
C ASN A 180 8.96 13.67 25.91
N TYR A 181 9.18 14.97 25.71
CA TYR A 181 9.19 15.58 24.40
C TYR A 181 10.43 16.44 24.15
N SER A 182 10.74 16.67 22.88
CA SER A 182 11.85 17.51 22.42
C SER A 182 11.42 18.43 21.28
N THR A 183 12.09 19.57 21.13
CA THR A 183 11.90 20.49 19.99
C THR A 183 12.92 20.31 18.89
N SER A 184 12.46 20.46 17.66
CA SER A 184 13.31 20.49 16.46
C SER A 184 12.73 21.45 15.41
N LEU A 185 13.49 21.66 14.33
CA LEU A 185 13.00 22.24 13.08
C LEU A 185 12.94 21.10 12.07
N GLU A 186 11.74 20.65 11.75
CA GLU A 186 11.50 19.50 10.88
C GLU A 186 11.19 19.93 9.46
N ASP A 187 11.61 19.11 8.50
CA ASP A 187 11.23 19.26 7.10
C ASP A 187 9.75 18.91 6.92
N ALA A 188 8.97 19.88 6.46
CA ALA A 188 7.55 19.76 6.15
C ALA A 188 7.30 19.44 4.66
N GLY A 189 8.35 19.28 3.86
CA GLY A 189 8.28 19.11 2.41
C GLY A 189 8.56 20.41 1.66
N MET A 190 8.89 20.29 0.37
CA MET A 190 9.19 21.42 -0.54
C MET A 190 10.26 22.40 -0.01
N GLY A 191 11.18 21.92 0.84
CA GLY A 191 12.23 22.74 1.45
C GLY A 191 11.77 23.63 2.60
N LEU A 192 10.50 23.54 3.02
CA LEU A 192 9.97 24.27 4.17
C LEU A 192 10.33 23.55 5.47
N LYS A 193 10.87 24.28 6.44
CA LYS A 193 11.08 23.77 7.80
C LYS A 193 10.14 24.44 8.78
N LEU A 194 9.50 23.64 9.63
CA LEU A 194 8.56 24.11 10.64
C LEU A 194 9.03 23.79 12.06
N PRO A 195 8.72 24.66 13.05
CA PRO A 195 8.93 24.34 14.44
C PRO A 195 8.10 23.11 14.81
N ALA A 196 8.75 22.15 15.47
CA ALA A 196 8.16 20.86 15.76
C ALA A 196 8.40 20.44 17.21
N VAL A 197 7.48 19.64 17.74
CA VAL A 197 7.62 18.94 19.01
C VAL A 197 7.46 17.46 18.76
N HIS A 198 8.48 16.69 19.11
CA HIS A 198 8.47 15.24 19.05
C HIS A 198 8.19 14.68 20.45
N ASP A 199 7.14 13.89 20.59
CA ASP A 199 6.80 13.15 21.80
C ASP A 199 7.34 11.71 21.70
N LYS A 200 8.26 11.36 22.59
CA LYS A 200 8.92 10.04 22.56
C LYS A 200 8.05 8.93 23.14
N THR A 201 6.99 9.29 23.86
CA THR A 201 6.07 8.31 24.45
C THR A 201 5.08 7.79 23.41
N LEU A 202 4.53 8.67 22.57
CA LEU A 202 3.65 8.32 21.45
C LEU A 202 4.42 8.03 20.15
N ASP A 203 5.70 8.40 20.09
CA ASP A 203 6.53 8.39 18.88
C ASP A 203 5.89 9.19 17.72
N LEU A 204 5.39 10.37 18.07
CA LEU A 204 4.72 11.29 17.15
C LEU A 204 5.44 12.64 17.13
N THR A 205 5.48 13.28 15.98
CA THR A 205 5.98 14.65 15.85
C THR A 205 4.87 15.58 15.36
N VAL A 206 4.59 16.64 16.11
CA VAL A 206 3.66 17.69 15.70
C VAL A 206 4.44 18.90 15.20
N LEU A 207 4.22 19.28 13.95
CA LEU A 207 4.79 20.48 13.32
C LEU A 207 3.73 21.58 13.35
N PHE A 208 4.15 22.79 13.71
CA PHE A 208 3.26 23.92 13.96
C PHE A 208 3.39 24.97 12.86
N ASN A 209 2.27 25.59 12.50
CA ASN A 209 2.27 26.78 11.67
C ASN A 209 2.92 27.94 12.47
N PRO A 210 3.95 28.61 11.93
CA PRO A 210 4.70 29.62 12.68
C PRO A 210 3.89 30.88 12.95
N ASP A 211 2.83 31.16 12.17
CA ASP A 211 2.01 32.36 12.30
C ASP A 211 0.82 32.12 13.23
N THR A 212 0.04 31.07 12.95
CA THR A 212 -1.18 30.76 13.72
C THR A 212 -0.90 29.97 14.99
N LYS A 213 0.28 29.35 15.10
CA LYS A 213 0.67 28.41 16.17
C LYS A 213 -0.17 27.13 16.24
N LEU A 214 -1.10 26.93 15.32
CA LEU A 214 -1.90 25.71 15.25
C LEU A 214 -1.05 24.52 14.75
N PRO A 215 -1.37 23.28 15.17
CA PRO A 215 -0.87 22.08 14.52
C PRO A 215 -1.13 22.14 13.02
N TYR A 216 -0.14 21.75 12.23
CA TYR A 216 -0.24 21.70 10.77
C TYR A 216 0.04 20.30 10.22
N ILE A 217 1.03 19.61 10.79
CA ILE A 217 1.35 18.22 10.44
C ILE A 217 1.48 17.41 11.73
N ILE A 218 0.82 16.25 11.79
CA ILE A 218 1.00 15.24 12.83
C ILE A 218 1.65 14.03 12.16
N ARG A 219 2.96 13.92 12.34
CA ARG A 219 3.84 12.94 11.68
C ARG A 219 4.01 11.70 12.53
N SER A 220 3.81 10.54 11.91
CA SER A 220 4.25 9.24 12.40
C SER A 220 5.42 8.72 11.57
N TYR A 221 6.19 7.81 12.17
CA TYR A 221 7.33 7.15 11.54
C TYR A 221 7.00 5.67 11.35
N GLU A 222 7.38 5.15 10.18
CA GLU A 222 7.10 3.79 9.74
C GLU A 222 8.35 3.19 9.07
N ASP A 223 8.41 1.87 8.96
CA ASP A 223 9.45 1.16 8.21
C ASP A 223 8.80 0.37 7.06
N HIS A 224 8.72 1.02 5.90
CA HIS A 224 8.09 0.45 4.72
C HIS A 224 9.00 -0.61 4.07
N GLY A 225 8.43 -1.74 3.65
CA GLY A 225 9.21 -2.86 3.10
C GLY A 225 10.03 -2.55 1.83
N ILE A 226 9.68 -1.45 1.14
CA ILE A 226 10.32 -0.97 -0.09
C ILE A 226 11.05 0.37 0.15
N TYR A 227 10.32 1.40 0.60
CA TYR A 227 10.91 2.72 0.84
C TYR A 227 11.82 2.80 2.08
N GLY A 228 11.79 1.81 2.98
CA GLY A 228 12.46 1.84 4.28
C GLY A 228 11.82 2.85 5.22
N ASN A 229 12.65 3.49 6.07
CA ASN A 229 12.22 4.55 6.98
C ASN A 229 11.40 5.62 6.25
N SER A 230 10.12 5.69 6.61
CA SER A 230 9.12 6.50 5.93
C SER A 230 8.35 7.36 6.93
N THR A 231 7.75 8.43 6.43
CA THR A 231 6.88 9.31 7.22
C THR A 231 5.46 9.22 6.70
N GLN A 232 4.49 9.07 7.60
CA GLN A 232 3.08 9.20 7.28
C GLN A 232 2.55 10.46 7.98
N ASP A 233 2.30 11.51 7.20
CA ASP A 233 1.92 12.83 7.70
C ASP A 233 0.40 13.00 7.65
N LEU A 234 -0.23 13.22 8.80
CA LEU A 234 -1.60 13.72 8.88
C LEU A 234 -1.54 15.25 8.84
N VAL A 235 -1.83 15.82 7.68
CA VAL A 235 -1.89 17.27 7.47
C VAL A 235 -3.26 17.78 7.85
N VAL A 236 -3.30 18.78 8.71
CA VAL A 236 -4.52 19.42 9.20
C VAL A 236 -4.47 20.91 8.92
N TYR A 237 -5.53 21.45 8.32
CA TYR A 237 -5.59 22.87 7.97
C TYR A 237 -7.03 23.35 7.77
N ASN A 238 -7.16 24.64 7.43
CA ASN A 238 -8.45 25.31 7.23
C ASN A 238 -9.35 25.20 8.47
N CYS A 239 -8.80 25.52 9.64
CA CYS A 239 -9.51 25.35 10.90
C CYS A 239 -10.76 26.22 10.98
N THR A 240 -11.79 25.68 11.63
CA THR A 240 -13.02 26.38 11.97
C THR A 240 -13.11 26.48 13.49
N THR A 241 -13.43 27.67 13.99
CA THR A 241 -13.69 27.87 15.42
C THR A 241 -15.12 27.45 15.78
N VAL A 242 -15.27 26.54 16.74
CA VAL A 242 -16.57 26.18 17.35
C VAL A 242 -16.44 26.26 18.86
N ASP A 243 -17.34 27.01 19.51
CA ASP A 243 -17.30 27.28 20.96
C ASP A 243 -15.94 27.77 21.48
N GLY A 244 -15.21 28.49 20.61
CA GLY A 244 -13.90 29.04 20.93
C GLY A 244 -12.76 28.01 20.95
N VAL A 245 -12.96 26.84 20.35
CA VAL A 245 -11.95 25.81 20.06
C VAL A 245 -11.76 25.69 18.55
N GLU A 246 -10.53 25.56 18.10
CA GLU A 246 -10.17 25.39 16.68
C GLU A 246 -10.21 23.91 16.30
N PHE A 247 -10.95 23.59 15.24
CA PHE A 247 -11.05 22.24 14.68
C PHE A 247 -10.62 22.23 13.21
N PRO A 248 -9.82 21.25 12.76
CA PRO A 248 -9.43 21.17 11.35
C PRO A 248 -10.63 21.04 10.41
N GLY A 249 -10.70 21.88 9.38
CA GLY A 249 -11.69 21.79 8.31
C GLY A 249 -11.27 20.87 7.16
N ARG A 250 -10.01 20.42 7.15
CA ARG A 250 -9.48 19.50 6.15
C ARG A 250 -8.37 18.62 6.72
N PHE A 251 -8.41 17.35 6.36
CA PHE A 251 -7.43 16.33 6.70
C PHE A 251 -6.84 15.75 5.41
N LYS A 252 -5.53 15.58 5.37
CA LYS A 252 -4.85 14.82 4.33
C LYS A 252 -3.88 13.82 4.94
N ILE A 253 -3.77 12.64 4.35
CA ILE A 253 -2.66 11.73 4.62
C ILE A 253 -1.65 11.92 3.49
N MET A 254 -0.42 12.29 3.85
CA MET A 254 0.70 12.41 2.92
C MET A 254 1.81 11.43 3.29
N TYR A 255 2.17 10.55 2.37
CA TYR A 255 3.28 9.62 2.53
C TYR A 255 4.58 10.21 2.01
N ASN A 256 5.66 10.06 2.78
CA ASN A 256 7.00 10.54 2.44
C ASN A 256 7.04 12.01 1.99
N LYS A 257 6.15 12.84 2.54
CA LYS A 257 6.00 14.29 2.26
C LYS A 257 5.65 14.61 0.80
N GLN A 258 5.27 13.61 0.00
CA GLN A 258 5.09 13.74 -1.44
C GLN A 258 3.74 13.17 -1.91
N HIS A 259 3.37 11.99 -1.43
CA HIS A 259 2.25 11.23 -1.98
C HIS A 259 0.98 11.48 -1.17
N ILE A 260 -0.01 12.17 -1.76
CA ILE A 260 -1.30 12.41 -1.10
C ILE A 260 -2.16 11.14 -1.25
N LEU A 261 -2.34 10.41 -0.15
CA LEU A 261 -3.11 9.17 -0.11
C LEU A 261 -4.57 9.39 0.27
N MET A 262 -4.87 10.43 1.03
CA MET A 262 -6.24 10.78 1.44
C MET A 262 -6.45 12.28 1.37
N ASP A 263 -7.64 12.69 0.93
CA ASP A 263 -8.13 14.07 1.02
C ASP A 263 -9.57 14.08 1.55
N TYR A 264 -9.73 14.60 2.76
CA TYR A 264 -11.02 14.64 3.46
C TYR A 264 -11.34 16.06 3.91
N GLN A 265 -12.47 16.59 3.46
CA GLN A 265 -12.98 17.90 3.88
C GLN A 265 -14.11 17.74 4.90
N VAL A 266 -14.01 18.50 5.99
CA VAL A 266 -15.10 18.66 6.95
C VAL A 266 -15.94 19.84 6.53
N ASP A 267 -17.24 19.60 6.35
CA ASP A 267 -18.21 20.62 6.04
C ASP A 267 -18.85 21.20 7.30
N THR A 268 -19.05 20.35 8.32
CA THR A 268 -19.62 20.75 9.61
C THR A 268 -18.87 20.10 10.76
N VAL A 269 -18.56 20.89 11.79
CA VAL A 269 -18.06 20.42 13.09
C VAL A 269 -19.17 20.60 14.12
N ILE A 270 -19.50 19.52 14.83
CA ILE A 270 -20.45 19.55 15.95
C ILE A 270 -19.68 19.19 17.22
N VAL A 271 -19.71 20.07 18.22
CA VAL A 271 -19.02 19.88 19.50
C VAL A 271 -20.04 19.49 20.56
N ASN A 272 -19.68 18.52 21.39
CA ASN A 272 -20.55 17.93 22.41
C ASN A 272 -21.95 17.54 21.90
N PRO A 273 -22.06 16.86 20.73
CA PRO A 273 -23.34 16.34 20.28
C PRO A 273 -23.94 15.37 21.30
N ASP A 274 -25.28 15.35 21.37
CA ASP A 274 -26.02 14.33 22.10
C ASP A 274 -25.97 13.02 21.30
N LEU A 275 -24.94 12.21 21.56
CA LEU A 275 -24.73 10.92 20.92
C LEU A 275 -25.30 9.81 21.81
N ASP A 276 -26.05 8.88 21.22
CA ASP A 276 -26.37 7.63 21.89
C ASP A 276 -25.04 6.92 22.24
N PRO A 277 -24.76 6.62 23.53
CA PRO A 277 -23.53 5.94 23.92
C PRO A 277 -23.28 4.63 23.16
N LYS A 278 -24.36 3.99 22.68
CA LYS A 278 -24.30 2.74 21.91
C LYS A 278 -23.81 2.91 20.48
N VAL A 279 -23.65 4.13 19.97
CA VAL A 279 -23.13 4.37 18.61
C VAL A 279 -21.70 3.85 18.43
N PHE A 280 -20.97 3.74 19.54
CA PHE A 280 -19.61 3.23 19.61
C PHE A 280 -19.52 1.74 19.96
N ASP A 281 -20.65 1.06 20.20
CA ASP A 281 -20.65 -0.36 20.57
C ASP A 281 -20.33 -1.24 19.35
N GLY A 282 -19.59 -2.33 19.61
CA GLY A 282 -19.39 -3.41 18.65
C GLY A 282 -20.66 -4.23 18.39
N PRO A 283 -20.58 -5.25 17.52
CA PRO A 283 -21.71 -6.12 17.21
C PRO A 283 -22.30 -6.78 18.48
N GLN A 284 -23.62 -6.71 18.64
CA GLN A 284 -24.30 -7.27 19.81
C GLN A 284 -24.15 -8.80 19.91
N GLY A 285 -23.96 -9.29 21.13
CA GLY A 285 -23.87 -10.73 21.41
C GLY A 285 -22.55 -11.38 20.97
N GLN A 286 -21.56 -10.56 20.60
CA GLN A 286 -20.21 -11.00 20.26
C GLN A 286 -19.21 -10.23 21.10
N ASP A 287 -18.25 -10.94 21.69
CA ASP A 287 -17.12 -10.32 22.38
C ASP A 287 -15.94 -10.13 21.42
N ALA A 288 -15.17 -9.06 21.61
CA ALA A 288 -13.91 -8.89 20.91
C ALA A 288 -12.95 -10.04 21.27
N MET A 289 -12.70 -10.93 20.31
CA MET A 289 -11.82 -12.09 20.49
C MET A 289 -10.33 -11.74 20.33
N SER A 290 -10.01 -10.51 19.93
CA SER A 290 -8.64 -10.03 19.74
C SER A 290 -8.55 -8.57 20.15
N TYR A 291 -7.69 -8.28 21.11
CA TYR A 291 -7.43 -6.93 21.57
C TYR A 291 -6.35 -6.24 20.72
N PRO A 292 -6.33 -4.89 20.68
CA PRO A 292 -5.31 -4.12 20.00
C PRO A 292 -3.91 -4.58 20.38
N THR A 293 -3.09 -4.91 19.38
CA THR A 293 -1.75 -5.41 19.60
C THR A 293 -0.77 -4.89 18.55
N ARG A 294 0.51 -4.81 18.91
CA ARG A 294 1.61 -4.44 18.00
C ARG A 294 2.49 -5.65 17.81
N ASP A 295 2.83 -5.94 16.57
CA ASP A 295 3.74 -6.99 16.16
C ASP A 295 4.83 -6.37 15.28
N SER A 296 6.10 -6.57 15.64
CA SER A 296 7.23 -6.02 14.88
C SER A 296 7.39 -6.63 13.47
N SER A 297 6.70 -7.74 13.18
CA SER A 297 6.67 -8.34 11.83
C SER A 297 5.67 -7.67 10.89
N TYR A 298 4.77 -6.84 11.41
CA TYR A 298 3.78 -6.07 10.65
C TYR A 298 3.86 -4.59 11.04
N ASP A 299 4.56 -3.82 10.23
CA ASP A 299 4.63 -2.37 10.41
C ASP A 299 3.28 -1.70 10.05
N PHE A 300 3.03 -0.51 10.59
CA PHE A 300 1.81 0.24 10.26
C PHE A 300 1.75 0.69 8.80
N SER A 301 2.90 0.84 8.13
CA SER A 301 2.96 1.04 6.68
C SER A 301 2.19 -0.06 5.93
N GLU A 302 2.48 -1.33 6.23
CA GLU A 302 1.81 -2.47 5.61
C GLU A 302 0.33 -2.51 6.01
N ILE A 303 0.03 -2.49 7.31
CA ILE A 303 -1.36 -2.62 7.79
C ILE A 303 -2.26 -1.51 7.22
N GLY A 304 -1.80 -0.26 7.29
CA GLY A 304 -2.53 0.91 6.82
C GLY A 304 -2.76 0.87 5.32
N GLU A 305 -1.74 0.53 4.54
CA GLU A 305 -1.85 0.43 3.09
C GLU A 305 -2.83 -0.66 2.67
N TRP A 306 -2.69 -1.89 3.17
CA TRP A 306 -3.62 -2.99 2.87
C TRP A 306 -5.06 -2.66 3.32
N TYR A 307 -5.21 -1.96 4.45
CA TYR A 307 -6.53 -1.50 4.92
C TYR A 307 -7.15 -0.47 3.98
N THR A 308 -6.38 0.53 3.55
CA THR A 308 -6.89 1.59 2.64
C THR A 308 -7.22 1.07 1.24
N ASN A 309 -6.64 -0.05 0.83
CA ASN A 309 -6.97 -0.78 -0.40
C ASN A 309 -8.11 -1.81 -0.21
N TYR A 310 -8.63 -1.99 1.01
CA TYR A 310 -9.68 -2.98 1.35
C TYR A 310 -9.25 -4.44 1.15
N LEU A 311 -7.95 -4.72 1.21
CA LEU A 311 -7.36 -6.03 0.99
C LEU A 311 -6.76 -6.64 2.28
N TRP A 312 -6.83 -5.92 3.41
CA TRP A 312 -6.38 -6.46 4.70
C TRP A 312 -7.28 -7.59 5.19
N SER A 313 -6.69 -8.78 5.28
CA SER A 313 -7.35 -10.02 5.73
C SER A 313 -6.82 -10.52 7.09
N GLY A 314 -6.02 -9.70 7.78
CA GLY A 314 -5.34 -10.06 9.02
C GLY A 314 -3.91 -10.56 8.81
N ALA A 315 -3.19 -10.70 9.94
CA ALA A 315 -1.89 -11.35 9.95
C ALA A 315 -1.98 -12.76 9.37
N TYR A 316 -1.02 -13.12 8.54
CA TYR A 316 -0.89 -14.49 8.07
C TYR A 316 -0.55 -15.43 9.24
N ARG A 317 -1.30 -16.53 9.36
CA ARG A 317 -1.17 -17.52 10.45
C ARG A 317 -0.81 -18.93 9.98
N GLY A 318 -0.63 -19.12 8.67
CA GLY A 318 -0.29 -20.42 8.11
C GLY A 318 1.12 -20.87 8.55
N THR A 319 1.31 -22.18 8.61
CA THR A 319 2.61 -22.81 8.90
C THR A 319 3.11 -23.58 7.69
N LEU A 320 4.35 -24.08 7.74
CA LEU A 320 4.87 -24.96 6.70
C LEU A 320 3.99 -26.22 6.49
N ALA A 321 3.28 -26.69 7.51
CA ALA A 321 2.36 -27.81 7.39
C ALA A 321 1.08 -27.47 6.60
N ASN A 322 0.77 -26.18 6.46
CA ASN A 322 -0.42 -25.70 5.78
C ASN A 322 -0.19 -25.45 4.28
N ILE A 323 1.06 -25.33 3.83
CA ILE A 323 1.34 -25.08 2.42
C ILE A 323 1.34 -26.39 1.64
N SER A 324 0.86 -26.32 0.39
CA SER A 324 0.99 -27.44 -0.55
C SER A 324 1.89 -27.02 -1.71
N ALA A 325 2.78 -27.92 -2.10
CA ALA A 325 3.67 -27.74 -3.24
C ALA A 325 3.39 -28.83 -4.27
N THR A 326 3.08 -28.44 -5.50
CA THR A 326 2.71 -29.37 -6.59
C THR A 326 3.59 -29.14 -7.80
N THR A 327 3.68 -30.13 -8.69
CA THR A 327 4.47 -30.05 -9.93
C THR A 327 3.54 -30.34 -11.11
N PRO A 328 2.67 -29.39 -11.50
CA PRO A 328 1.62 -29.63 -12.48
C PRO A 328 2.13 -29.79 -13.92
N LEU A 329 3.42 -29.53 -14.16
CA LEU A 329 4.06 -29.66 -15.48
C LEU A 329 4.79 -31.03 -15.58
N PRO A 330 4.20 -32.06 -16.21
CA PRO A 330 4.75 -33.43 -16.13
C PRO A 330 6.15 -33.56 -16.74
N ASN A 331 6.45 -32.75 -17.76
CA ASN A 331 7.74 -32.73 -18.45
C ASN A 331 8.78 -31.82 -17.78
N MET A 332 8.40 -31.14 -16.69
CA MET A 332 9.27 -30.23 -15.91
C MET A 332 8.98 -30.40 -14.41
N PRO A 333 9.26 -31.59 -13.83
CA PRO A 333 8.89 -31.92 -12.45
C PRO A 333 9.65 -31.10 -11.38
N GLU A 334 10.63 -30.28 -11.76
CA GLU A 334 11.30 -29.36 -10.83
C GLU A 334 10.64 -27.97 -10.76
N VAL A 335 9.54 -27.76 -11.49
CA VAL A 335 8.75 -26.53 -11.40
C VAL A 335 7.67 -26.76 -10.33
N TRP A 336 7.81 -26.03 -9.23
CA TRP A 336 6.93 -26.15 -8.05
C TRP A 336 5.95 -24.99 -8.00
N PHE A 337 4.70 -25.33 -7.71
CA PHE A 337 3.58 -24.42 -7.54
C PHE A 337 3.13 -24.51 -6.10
N PHE A 338 3.13 -23.36 -5.41
CA PHE A 338 2.70 -23.27 -4.02
C PHE A 338 1.26 -22.82 -3.94
N ASN A 339 0.49 -23.51 -3.10
CA ASN A 339 -0.82 -23.06 -2.69
C ASN A 339 -0.85 -22.83 -1.18
N PHE A 340 -1.35 -21.66 -0.78
CA PHE A 340 -1.46 -21.18 0.58
C PHE A 340 -2.94 -21.08 0.95
N PRO A 341 -3.56 -22.16 1.46
CA PRO A 341 -5.00 -22.20 1.71
C PRO A 341 -5.44 -21.27 2.84
N ASP A 342 -4.55 -20.94 3.78
CA ASP A 342 -4.84 -20.12 4.96
C ASP A 342 -4.68 -18.60 4.72
N GLY A 343 -4.56 -18.20 3.44
CA GLY A 343 -4.41 -16.81 3.02
C GLY A 343 -3.16 -16.59 2.17
N SER A 344 -3.01 -15.36 1.68
CA SER A 344 -1.87 -14.93 0.86
C SER A 344 -0.54 -15.16 1.59
N GLY A 345 0.38 -15.87 0.91
CA GLY A 345 1.52 -16.56 1.51
C GLY A 345 2.53 -15.68 2.23
N TYR A 346 3.15 -16.24 3.27
CA TYR A 346 4.27 -15.61 3.96
C TYR A 346 5.58 -16.08 3.32
N HIS A 347 6.28 -15.17 2.64
CA HIS A 347 7.59 -15.35 2.01
C HIS A 347 8.61 -16.18 2.84
N HIS A 348 8.63 -16.07 4.17
CA HIS A 348 9.49 -16.92 5.00
C HIS A 348 9.17 -18.41 4.87
N LEU A 349 7.91 -18.81 4.63
CA LEU A 349 7.53 -20.20 4.42
C LEU A 349 8.09 -20.77 3.13
N VAL A 350 8.20 -19.98 2.06
CA VAL A 350 8.82 -20.41 0.81
C VAL A 350 10.32 -20.63 1.01
N LEU A 351 10.99 -19.68 1.67
CA LEU A 351 12.41 -19.79 2.04
C LEU A 351 12.65 -21.02 2.92
N GLN A 352 11.81 -21.23 3.93
CA GLN A 352 11.86 -22.38 4.81
C GLN A 352 11.63 -23.69 4.05
N TRP A 353 10.59 -23.75 3.21
CA TRP A 353 10.26 -24.94 2.42
C TRP A 353 11.40 -25.31 1.47
N ALA A 354 11.99 -24.33 0.76
CA ALA A 354 13.09 -24.60 -0.17
C ALA A 354 14.31 -25.16 0.57
N LYS A 355 14.60 -24.63 1.76
CA LYS A 355 15.69 -25.10 2.61
C LYS A 355 15.42 -26.50 3.16
N GLU A 356 14.24 -26.75 3.73
CA GLU A 356 13.91 -28.00 4.43
C GLU A 356 13.58 -29.14 3.46
N THR A 357 12.87 -28.84 2.36
CA THR A 357 12.41 -29.86 1.40
C THR A 357 13.42 -30.11 0.29
N LEU A 358 14.03 -29.05 -0.26
CA LEU A 358 14.95 -29.18 -1.39
C LEU A 358 16.43 -29.15 -0.99
N GLY A 359 16.75 -28.77 0.25
CA GLY A 359 18.13 -28.55 0.68
C GLY A 359 18.82 -27.42 -0.09
N LYS A 360 18.05 -26.46 -0.63
CA LYS A 360 18.54 -25.42 -1.53
C LYS A 360 18.24 -24.03 -0.99
N ALA A 361 19.17 -23.11 -1.25
CA ALA A 361 18.93 -21.68 -1.06
C ALA A 361 18.33 -21.09 -2.34
N ILE A 362 17.44 -20.11 -2.18
CA ILE A 362 16.91 -19.31 -3.28
C ILE A 362 17.99 -18.29 -3.67
N THR A 363 18.39 -18.29 -4.94
CA THR A 363 19.50 -17.46 -5.43
C THR A 363 19.05 -16.22 -6.20
N HIS A 364 17.85 -16.29 -6.80
CA HIS A 364 17.26 -15.23 -7.60
C HIS A 364 15.78 -15.16 -7.27
N VAL A 365 15.24 -13.94 -7.30
CA VAL A 365 13.89 -13.64 -6.89
C VAL A 365 13.28 -12.70 -7.94
N TRP A 366 12.19 -13.13 -8.58
CA TRP A 366 11.44 -12.36 -9.58
C TRP A 366 9.98 -12.24 -9.18
N ARG A 367 9.30 -13.33 -8.79
CA ARG A 367 7.86 -13.32 -8.44
C ARG A 367 7.51 -14.27 -7.29
N MET A 368 6.66 -13.83 -6.33
CA MET A 368 5.64 -14.64 -5.63
C MET A 368 4.53 -13.76 -5.00
N GLN A 369 3.31 -14.31 -4.96
CA GLN A 369 2.09 -13.70 -4.42
C GLN A 369 2.20 -13.45 -2.91
N ARG A 370 1.95 -12.19 -2.50
CA ARG A 370 2.59 -11.54 -1.35
C ARG A 370 4.10 -11.75 -1.43
N ARG A 371 4.77 -10.81 -2.11
CA ARG A 371 6.17 -10.38 -1.87
C ARG A 371 7.33 -10.88 -2.81
N GLN A 372 7.22 -10.96 -4.15
CA GLN A 372 8.31 -10.55 -5.10
C GLN A 372 7.84 -9.93 -6.47
N PRO A 373 8.60 -9.06 -7.19
CA PRO A 373 8.05 -8.18 -8.25
C PRO A 373 8.00 -8.78 -9.68
N SER A 374 6.84 -9.32 -10.07
CA SER A 374 6.49 -9.37 -11.50
C SER A 374 6.32 -7.95 -12.07
N HIS A 375 5.83 -7.06 -11.20
CA HIS A 375 5.78 -5.61 -11.27
C HIS A 375 5.81 -5.06 -9.84
N HIS A 376 5.74 -3.74 -9.70
CA HIS A 376 5.94 -3.06 -8.43
C HIS A 376 4.77 -3.03 -7.46
N HIS A 377 3.58 -3.51 -7.82
CA HIS A 377 2.46 -3.52 -6.89
C HIS A 377 2.83 -4.29 -5.62
N HIS A 378 2.33 -3.86 -4.47
CA HIS A 378 2.92 -4.23 -3.19
C HIS A 378 2.55 -5.66 -2.74
N ASP A 379 1.47 -6.22 -3.24
CA ASP A 379 1.17 -7.65 -3.15
C ASP A 379 2.16 -8.51 -3.97
N HIS A 380 2.85 -7.91 -4.94
CA HIS A 380 4.06 -8.46 -5.55
C HIS A 380 5.32 -7.96 -4.87
N ALA A 381 5.52 -6.73 -4.42
CA ALA A 381 6.88 -6.27 -4.09
C ALA A 381 7.32 -6.43 -2.61
N LEU A 382 6.39 -6.43 -1.63
CA LEU A 382 6.69 -5.99 -0.24
C LEU A 382 7.69 -6.80 0.60
N GLY A 383 8.07 -8.01 0.20
CA GLY A 383 9.00 -8.87 0.96
C GLY A 383 10.07 -9.45 0.10
N LEU A 384 10.34 -8.77 -1.02
CA LEU A 384 11.64 -8.79 -1.64
C LEU A 384 12.75 -8.65 -0.59
N LYS A 385 12.59 -7.77 0.41
CA LYS A 385 13.54 -7.56 1.51
C LYS A 385 13.96 -8.85 2.22
N ASP A 386 13.04 -9.79 2.40
CA ASP A 386 13.30 -11.04 3.12
C ASP A 386 14.10 -12.03 2.27
N TYR A 387 13.85 -12.08 0.95
CA TYR A 387 14.67 -12.87 0.02
C TYR A 387 16.08 -12.29 -0.13
N ILE A 388 16.20 -10.96 -0.16
CA ILE A 388 17.51 -10.27 -0.17
C ILE A 388 18.28 -10.56 1.12
N ALA A 389 17.61 -10.48 2.28
CA ALA A 389 18.21 -10.85 3.56
C ALA A 389 18.66 -12.33 3.60
N ALA A 390 17.98 -13.22 2.87
CA ALA A 390 18.37 -14.62 2.70
C ALA A 390 19.48 -14.84 1.64
N GLY A 391 19.96 -13.78 0.97
CA GLY A 391 21.08 -13.83 0.02
C GLY A 391 20.68 -13.99 -1.45
N ALA A 392 19.39 -13.87 -1.79
CA ALA A 392 18.94 -13.87 -3.18
C ALA A 392 19.25 -12.53 -3.87
N LYS A 393 19.29 -12.55 -5.21
CA LYS A 393 19.39 -11.35 -6.06
C LYS A 393 18.04 -11.00 -6.66
N ALA A 394 17.68 -9.71 -6.65
CA ALA A 394 16.46 -9.20 -7.26
C ALA A 394 16.58 -9.20 -8.79
N VAL A 395 15.64 -9.85 -9.47
CA VAL A 395 15.48 -9.74 -10.91
C VAL A 395 14.42 -8.69 -11.19
N VAL A 396 14.80 -7.57 -11.80
CA VAL A 396 13.91 -6.40 -12.00
C VAL A 396 14.11 -5.78 -13.37
N LEU A 397 13.12 -5.02 -13.84
CA LEU A 397 13.30 -4.12 -14.98
C LEU A 397 14.43 -3.13 -14.65
N ASP A 398 15.31 -2.85 -15.61
CA ASP A 398 16.46 -1.95 -15.41
C ASP A 398 16.04 -0.55 -14.94
N GLN A 399 14.90 -0.06 -15.42
CA GLN A 399 14.27 1.21 -15.03
C GLN A 399 13.68 1.20 -13.61
N ALA A 400 13.41 0.02 -13.02
CA ALA A 400 12.81 -0.12 -11.69
C ALA A 400 13.83 -0.18 -10.54
N GLN A 401 15.13 -0.18 -10.81
CA GLN A 401 16.17 -0.35 -9.78
C GLN A 401 16.14 0.74 -8.69
N GLU A 402 15.89 1.99 -9.07
CA GLU A 402 15.88 3.11 -8.12
C GLU A 402 14.76 2.94 -7.08
N TYR A 403 13.59 2.47 -7.51
CA TYR A 403 12.44 2.22 -6.63
C TYR A 403 12.76 1.22 -5.51
N TYR A 404 13.51 0.15 -5.80
CA TYR A 404 13.91 -0.86 -4.83
C TYR A 404 15.21 -0.56 -4.09
N SER A 405 15.88 0.55 -4.41
CA SER A 405 17.26 0.81 -3.95
C SER A 405 17.41 0.99 -2.43
N ASN A 406 16.31 1.29 -1.73
CA ASN A 406 16.30 1.42 -0.28
C ASN A 406 16.29 0.06 0.45
N ILE A 407 16.10 -1.07 -0.24
CA ILE A 407 16.16 -2.40 0.37
C ILE A 407 17.63 -2.73 0.73
N PRO A 408 17.96 -2.95 2.00
CA PRO A 408 19.34 -3.18 2.42
C PRO A 408 19.98 -4.40 1.76
N GLY A 409 21.19 -4.23 1.19
CA GLY A 409 21.97 -5.33 0.62
C GLY A 409 21.48 -5.84 -0.73
N ILE A 410 20.51 -5.17 -1.36
CA ILE A 410 19.96 -5.59 -2.65
C ILE A 410 21.02 -5.65 -3.75
N GLN A 411 20.98 -6.71 -4.53
CA GLN A 411 21.79 -6.87 -5.75
C GLN A 411 20.84 -7.13 -6.91
N PHE A 412 21.02 -6.36 -7.98
CA PHE A 412 20.15 -6.42 -9.14
C PHE A 412 20.70 -7.33 -10.23
N VAL A 413 19.78 -8.06 -10.86
CA VAL A 413 19.94 -8.73 -12.16
C VAL A 413 18.86 -8.16 -13.07
N THR A 414 19.24 -7.43 -14.10
CA THR A 414 18.28 -6.61 -14.86
C THR A 414 17.93 -7.18 -16.23
N TYR A 415 16.72 -6.83 -16.68
CA TYR A 415 16.24 -7.01 -18.05
C TYR A 415 15.61 -5.71 -18.56
N SER A 416 15.31 -5.66 -19.86
CA SER A 416 14.63 -4.52 -20.52
C SER A 416 13.71 -5.03 -21.62
N ALA A 417 12.86 -4.16 -22.19
CA ALA A 417 11.98 -4.49 -23.31
C ALA A 417 12.72 -5.19 -24.47
N ASP A 418 13.84 -4.62 -24.91
CA ASP A 418 14.61 -5.12 -26.04
C ASP A 418 15.55 -6.27 -25.69
N LYS A 419 15.74 -6.51 -24.37
CA LYS A 419 16.66 -7.53 -23.87
C LYS A 419 16.02 -8.30 -22.71
N PRO A 420 15.12 -9.25 -23.03
CA PRO A 420 14.63 -10.24 -22.08
C PRO A 420 15.77 -10.99 -21.40
N ILE A 421 15.52 -11.52 -20.22
CA ILE A 421 16.50 -12.34 -19.48
C ILE A 421 16.07 -13.79 -19.42
N THR A 422 17.01 -14.70 -19.68
CA THR A 422 16.79 -16.15 -19.61
C THR A 422 17.66 -16.79 -18.54
N PHE A 423 17.02 -17.44 -17.56
CA PHE A 423 17.66 -18.37 -16.64
C PHE A 423 17.54 -19.79 -17.19
N LYS A 424 18.62 -20.57 -17.19
CA LYS A 424 18.60 -21.90 -17.77
C LYS A 424 19.49 -22.90 -17.06
N ASP A 425 19.10 -24.16 -17.13
CA ASP A 425 19.93 -25.32 -16.84
C ASP A 425 20.03 -26.23 -18.07
N SER A 426 20.55 -27.46 -17.92
CA SER A 426 20.70 -28.40 -19.02
C SER A 426 19.39 -28.98 -19.56
N ARG A 427 18.24 -28.70 -18.94
CA ARG A 427 16.93 -29.31 -19.23
C ARG A 427 15.84 -28.29 -19.51
N LYS A 428 15.86 -27.15 -18.84
CA LYS A 428 14.81 -26.13 -18.90
C LYS A 428 15.36 -24.71 -18.90
N GLN A 429 14.50 -23.79 -19.29
CA GLN A 429 14.74 -22.36 -19.26
C GLN A 429 13.49 -21.62 -18.77
N VAL A 430 13.74 -20.49 -18.13
CA VAL A 430 12.76 -19.49 -17.76
C VAL A 430 13.17 -18.18 -18.41
N THR A 431 12.33 -17.61 -19.26
CA THR A 431 12.59 -16.32 -19.89
C THR A 431 11.57 -15.30 -19.41
N ILE A 432 12.06 -14.21 -18.82
CA ILE A 432 11.27 -13.06 -18.35
C ILE A 432 11.30 -11.99 -19.43
N VAL A 433 10.11 -11.52 -19.82
CA VAL A 433 9.90 -10.56 -20.90
C VAL A 433 9.07 -9.40 -20.36
N HIS A 434 9.59 -8.18 -20.52
CA HIS A 434 8.86 -6.97 -20.15
C HIS A 434 7.72 -6.70 -21.14
N LEU A 435 6.54 -6.36 -20.63
CA LEU A 435 5.38 -5.91 -21.38
C LEU A 435 5.40 -4.39 -21.48
N ALA A 436 6.20 -3.88 -22.42
CA ALA A 436 6.39 -2.44 -22.58
C ALA A 436 5.07 -1.74 -22.96
N GLY A 437 4.69 -0.75 -22.17
CA GLY A 437 3.43 -0.02 -22.37
C GLY A 437 2.20 -0.69 -21.79
N SER A 438 2.39 -1.74 -20.97
CA SER A 438 1.35 -2.39 -20.17
C SER A 438 0.38 -1.37 -19.57
N ALA A 439 -0.91 -1.69 -19.58
CA ALA A 439 -1.95 -0.91 -18.89
C ALA A 439 -1.99 -1.15 -17.37
N HIS A 440 -1.56 -2.33 -16.90
CA HIS A 440 -1.63 -2.74 -15.49
C HIS A 440 -0.57 -2.01 -14.64
N ALA A 441 0.70 -2.08 -15.03
CA ALA A 441 1.81 -1.44 -14.31
C ALA A 441 3.00 -1.13 -15.22
N PHE A 442 3.74 -0.07 -14.91
CA PHE A 442 4.90 0.38 -15.69
C PHE A 442 5.95 -0.71 -15.93
N ASP A 443 6.25 -1.53 -14.92
CA ASP A 443 7.30 -2.55 -14.97
C ASP A 443 6.79 -3.97 -15.20
N GLN A 444 5.53 -4.10 -15.62
CA GLN A 444 4.85 -5.37 -15.85
C GLN A 444 5.60 -6.29 -16.80
N ALA A 445 5.66 -7.57 -16.43
CA ALA A 445 6.38 -8.59 -17.18
C ALA A 445 5.75 -9.97 -17.01
N TYR A 446 5.89 -10.81 -18.04
CA TYR A 446 5.51 -12.21 -17.99
C TYR A 446 6.75 -13.11 -18.04
N ALA A 447 6.61 -14.36 -17.63
CA ALA A 447 7.67 -15.35 -17.81
C ALA A 447 7.17 -16.58 -18.56
N THR A 448 8.03 -17.11 -19.41
CA THR A 448 7.82 -18.40 -20.07
C THR A 448 8.70 -19.46 -19.43
N ILE A 449 8.17 -20.66 -19.25
CA ILE A 449 8.88 -21.82 -18.75
C ILE A 449 8.80 -22.91 -19.83
N THR A 450 9.96 -23.34 -20.32
CA THR A 450 10.05 -24.34 -21.39
C THR A 450 11.23 -25.29 -21.17
N PRO A 451 11.24 -26.47 -21.81
CA PRO A 451 12.47 -27.22 -22.02
C PRO A 451 13.53 -26.37 -22.71
N ILE A 452 14.82 -26.66 -22.49
CA ILE A 452 15.94 -25.89 -23.06
C ILE A 452 15.90 -25.85 -24.60
N CYS A 453 15.47 -26.95 -25.22
CA CYS A 453 15.27 -27.07 -26.65
C CYS A 453 13.87 -27.62 -26.93
N PRO A 454 12.85 -26.75 -26.95
CA PRO A 454 11.47 -27.18 -27.12
C PRO A 454 11.25 -27.69 -28.55
N THR A 455 10.51 -28.78 -28.66
CA THR A 455 9.92 -29.27 -29.91
C THR A 455 8.52 -28.69 -30.11
N ALA A 456 7.89 -28.99 -31.24
CA ALA A 456 6.50 -28.58 -31.48
C ALA A 456 5.50 -29.10 -30.44
N ASN A 457 5.81 -30.23 -29.77
CA ASN A 457 4.94 -30.87 -28.78
C ASN A 457 5.42 -30.64 -27.34
N SER A 458 6.39 -29.75 -27.12
CA SER A 458 6.91 -29.47 -25.79
C SER A 458 5.93 -28.62 -25.00
N THR A 459 5.75 -28.94 -23.72
CA THR A 459 4.99 -28.10 -22.79
C THR A 459 5.64 -26.72 -22.68
N MET A 460 4.83 -25.68 -22.86
CA MET A 460 5.15 -24.30 -22.51
C MET A 460 4.19 -23.85 -21.42
N ALA A 461 4.74 -23.25 -20.37
CA ALA A 461 3.95 -22.56 -19.36
C ALA A 461 4.26 -21.06 -19.39
N VAL A 462 3.24 -20.24 -19.18
CA VAL A 462 3.32 -18.79 -19.15
C VAL A 462 2.85 -18.35 -17.78
N PHE A 463 3.73 -17.72 -17.01
CA PHE A 463 3.32 -16.97 -15.84
C PHE A 463 2.96 -15.55 -16.27
N GLU A 464 1.70 -15.17 -16.12
CA GLU A 464 1.12 -13.96 -16.72
C GLU A 464 1.19 -12.71 -15.84
N ALA A 465 1.39 -12.89 -14.53
CA ALA A 465 1.19 -11.86 -13.50
C ALA A 465 -0.29 -11.60 -13.22
N ASP A 466 -0.84 -10.41 -13.51
CA ASP A 466 -2.16 -9.98 -13.00
C ASP A 466 -3.19 -9.71 -14.11
N TYR A 467 -2.86 -10.02 -15.36
CA TYR A 467 -3.70 -9.80 -16.52
C TYR A 467 -4.91 -10.74 -16.59
N TRP A 468 -4.82 -11.94 -16.02
CA TRP A 468 -5.91 -12.90 -16.08
C TRP A 468 -5.97 -13.82 -14.87
N ASN A 469 -7.02 -13.63 -14.06
CA ASN A 469 -7.26 -14.39 -12.83
C ASN A 469 -8.44 -15.39 -12.97
N PRO A 470 -8.32 -16.48 -13.76
CA PRO A 470 -9.41 -17.39 -14.14
C PRO A 470 -10.01 -18.18 -12.97
N HIS A 471 -9.36 -18.18 -11.81
CA HIS A 471 -9.79 -18.97 -10.66
C HIS A 471 -10.58 -18.17 -9.63
N PHE A 472 -10.98 -16.94 -9.94
CA PHE A 472 -12.00 -16.24 -9.18
C PHE A 472 -13.40 -16.76 -9.55
N ALA A 473 -14.34 -16.73 -8.60
CA ALA A 473 -15.74 -17.00 -8.91
C ALA A 473 -16.19 -15.99 -9.96
N ASP A 474 -16.96 -16.43 -10.96
CA ASP A 474 -17.38 -15.62 -12.11
C ASP A 474 -16.25 -14.86 -12.82
N ALA A 475 -15.02 -15.39 -12.83
CA ALA A 475 -13.82 -14.73 -13.38
C ALA A 475 -14.05 -14.13 -14.78
N ASP A 476 -14.81 -14.82 -15.65
CA ASP A 476 -15.16 -14.35 -17.00
C ASP A 476 -15.89 -13.00 -17.02
N LEU A 477 -16.59 -12.63 -15.94
CA LEU A 477 -17.25 -11.31 -15.79
C LEU A 477 -16.30 -10.23 -15.24
N PHE A 478 -15.22 -10.65 -14.58
CA PHE A 478 -14.27 -9.77 -13.89
C PHE A 478 -13.00 -9.50 -14.70
N VAL A 479 -12.77 -10.24 -15.79
CA VAL A 479 -11.61 -9.99 -16.67
C VAL A 479 -11.73 -8.61 -17.30
N ASP A 480 -10.68 -7.79 -17.18
CA ASP A 480 -10.54 -6.62 -18.04
C ASP A 480 -10.12 -7.07 -19.44
N HIS A 481 -11.05 -7.02 -20.39
CA HIS A 481 -10.80 -7.45 -21.76
C HIS A 481 -9.75 -6.59 -22.48
N THR A 482 -9.53 -5.34 -22.05
CA THR A 482 -8.52 -4.45 -22.62
C THR A 482 -7.13 -4.93 -22.23
N GLU A 483 -6.91 -5.13 -20.94
CA GLU A 483 -5.64 -5.63 -20.41
C GLU A 483 -5.37 -7.04 -20.95
N ALA A 484 -6.35 -7.93 -20.87
CA ALA A 484 -6.20 -9.30 -21.37
C ALA A 484 -5.90 -9.37 -22.88
N ALA A 485 -6.49 -8.48 -23.69
CA ALA A 485 -6.19 -8.40 -25.12
C ALA A 485 -4.79 -7.86 -25.41
N GLU A 486 -4.34 -6.87 -24.64
CA GLU A 486 -2.96 -6.37 -24.69
C GLU A 486 -1.96 -7.50 -24.39
N PHE A 487 -2.21 -8.26 -23.32
CA PHE A 487 -1.39 -9.41 -22.95
C PHE A 487 -1.33 -10.43 -24.08
N LEU A 488 -2.48 -10.84 -24.64
CA LEU A 488 -2.51 -11.78 -25.78
C LEU A 488 -1.77 -11.24 -27.01
N ASN A 489 -1.88 -9.94 -27.32
CA ASN A 489 -1.16 -9.37 -28.45
C ASN A 489 0.36 -9.50 -28.27
N ASN A 490 0.87 -9.16 -27.08
CA ASN A 490 2.28 -9.30 -26.75
C ASN A 490 2.75 -10.76 -26.83
N LEU A 491 1.98 -11.70 -26.29
CA LEU A 491 2.27 -13.15 -26.42
C LEU A 491 2.34 -13.59 -27.89
N GLY A 492 1.43 -13.07 -28.73
CA GLY A 492 1.41 -13.33 -30.17
C GLY A 492 2.65 -12.80 -30.89
N GLU A 493 3.08 -11.58 -30.60
CA GLU A 493 4.30 -10.97 -31.17
C GLU A 493 5.56 -11.74 -30.78
N ASP A 494 5.60 -12.26 -29.56
CA ASP A 494 6.68 -13.08 -29.03
C ASP A 494 6.61 -14.56 -29.44
N ARG A 495 5.56 -14.92 -30.19
CA ARG A 495 5.29 -16.25 -30.74
C ARG A 495 5.14 -17.33 -29.67
N VAL A 496 4.47 -16.97 -28.58
CA VAL A 496 4.13 -17.91 -27.50
C VAL A 496 3.14 -18.95 -28.02
N ALA A 497 3.34 -20.21 -27.62
CA ALA A 497 2.59 -21.34 -28.14
C ALA A 497 1.11 -21.23 -27.79
N LYS A 498 0.22 -21.56 -28.74
CA LYS A 498 -1.24 -21.45 -28.54
C LYS A 498 -1.76 -22.42 -27.47
N ASP A 499 -1.12 -23.58 -27.33
CA ASP A 499 -1.43 -24.63 -26.36
C ASP A 499 -0.69 -24.46 -25.01
N SER A 500 -0.17 -23.27 -24.73
CA SER A 500 0.51 -22.98 -23.47
C SER A 500 -0.44 -23.10 -22.26
N LEU A 501 0.14 -23.50 -21.13
CA LEU A 501 -0.51 -23.44 -19.83
C LEU A 501 -0.24 -22.08 -19.18
N VAL A 502 -1.27 -21.35 -18.81
CA VAL A 502 -1.17 -20.09 -18.08
C VAL A 502 -1.18 -20.35 -16.58
N ILE A 503 -0.31 -19.65 -15.88
CA ILE A 503 -0.15 -19.69 -14.42
C ILE A 503 -0.53 -18.29 -13.92
N PRO A 504 -1.66 -18.12 -13.21
CA PRO A 504 -2.07 -16.81 -12.74
C PRO A 504 -1.27 -16.35 -11.51
N ALA A 505 -1.24 -15.03 -11.27
CA ALA A 505 -0.76 -14.52 -9.99
C ALA A 505 -1.70 -14.90 -8.86
N HIS A 506 -3.01 -14.80 -9.10
CA HIS A 506 -4.04 -15.03 -8.11
C HIS A 506 -4.89 -16.26 -8.41
N GLY A 507 -5.07 -17.09 -7.39
CA GLY A 507 -5.80 -18.36 -7.49
C GLY A 507 -4.89 -19.58 -7.57
N VAL A 508 -5.48 -20.75 -7.75
CA VAL A 508 -4.77 -22.04 -7.66
C VAL A 508 -5.00 -22.87 -8.91
N GLY A 509 -3.93 -23.15 -9.64
CA GLY A 509 -3.98 -24.06 -10.79
C GLY A 509 -3.23 -23.52 -12.00
N THR A 510 -3.61 -24.06 -13.15
CA THR A 510 -3.19 -23.60 -14.47
C THR A 510 -4.38 -23.70 -15.41
N ASP A 511 -4.49 -22.76 -16.34
CA ASP A 511 -5.49 -22.78 -17.41
C ASP A 511 -4.84 -22.89 -18.77
N ALA A 512 -5.60 -23.33 -19.78
CA ALA A 512 -5.12 -23.29 -21.15
C ALA A 512 -5.19 -21.86 -21.69
N LEU A 513 -4.15 -21.38 -22.37
CA LEU A 513 -4.17 -20.08 -23.06
C LEU A 513 -5.34 -19.97 -24.05
N THR A 514 -5.77 -21.10 -24.63
CA THR A 514 -6.96 -21.15 -25.50
C THR A 514 -8.23 -20.69 -24.81
N HIS A 515 -8.35 -20.87 -23.50
CA HIS A 515 -9.51 -20.39 -22.76
C HIS A 515 -9.58 -18.86 -22.77
N LEU A 516 -8.46 -18.15 -22.53
CA LEU A 516 -8.40 -16.68 -22.65
C LEU A 516 -8.66 -16.21 -24.09
N ILE A 517 -8.10 -16.91 -25.08
CA ILE A 517 -8.33 -16.62 -26.51
C ILE A 517 -9.82 -16.71 -26.85
N ASP A 518 -10.48 -17.79 -26.42
CA ASP A 518 -11.90 -18.04 -26.65
C ASP A 518 -12.77 -17.02 -25.89
N LEU A 519 -12.40 -16.66 -24.66
CA LEU A 519 -13.08 -15.65 -23.83
C LEU A 519 -13.07 -14.27 -24.50
N LEU A 520 -11.93 -13.84 -25.04
CA LEU A 520 -11.81 -12.54 -25.71
C LEU A 520 -12.36 -12.55 -27.15
N GLY A 521 -12.52 -13.72 -27.76
CA GLY A 521 -13.02 -13.86 -29.13
C GLY A 521 -12.07 -13.29 -30.19
N VAL A 522 -10.76 -13.23 -29.90
CA VAL A 522 -9.74 -12.65 -30.80
C VAL A 522 -8.96 -13.73 -31.56
N PRO A 523 -8.51 -13.48 -32.81
CA PRO A 523 -7.66 -14.42 -33.52
C PRO A 523 -6.27 -14.49 -32.87
N TYR A 524 -5.78 -15.71 -32.61
CA TYR A 524 -4.42 -15.96 -32.13
C TYR A 524 -3.68 -16.92 -33.07
N PRO A 525 -2.45 -16.61 -33.54
CA PRO A 525 -1.72 -17.47 -34.46
C PRO A 525 -1.38 -18.85 -33.86
N SER A 526 -1.38 -19.89 -34.70
CA SER A 526 -1.05 -21.25 -34.27
C SER A 526 0.47 -21.47 -34.14
N TYR A 527 1.08 -20.84 -33.14
CA TYR A 527 2.47 -21.10 -32.75
C TYR A 527 2.60 -22.33 -31.86
N SER A 528 3.75 -22.98 -31.94
CA SER A 528 4.17 -24.08 -31.06
C SER A 528 5.36 -23.66 -30.20
N ALA A 529 5.72 -24.44 -29.17
CA ALA A 529 6.80 -24.07 -28.24
C ALA A 529 8.17 -23.85 -28.93
N LYS A 530 8.42 -24.49 -30.08
CA LYS A 530 9.61 -24.25 -30.91
C LYS A 530 9.62 -22.89 -31.62
N ASP A 531 8.50 -22.18 -31.70
CA ASP A 531 8.40 -20.93 -32.46
C ASP A 531 8.70 -19.70 -31.60
N PHE A 532 8.72 -19.88 -30.27
CA PHE A 532 9.00 -18.82 -29.31
C PHE A 532 10.29 -18.07 -29.62
N LYS A 533 10.17 -16.74 -29.67
CA LYS A 533 11.18 -15.79 -30.14
C LYS A 533 12.44 -15.82 -29.27
N TYR A 534 12.30 -15.96 -27.96
CA TYR A 534 13.41 -15.85 -27.00
C TYR A 534 13.91 -17.19 -26.46
N SER A 535 13.65 -18.29 -27.18
CA SER A 535 14.17 -19.61 -26.79
C SER A 535 15.70 -19.64 -26.89
N ALA A 536 16.39 -19.97 -25.80
CA ALA A 536 17.85 -20.04 -25.73
C ALA A 536 18.42 -21.41 -26.15
N CYS A 537 17.71 -22.15 -27.00
CA CYS A 537 18.17 -23.43 -27.53
C CYS A 537 19.44 -23.22 -28.38
N PRO A 538 20.55 -23.91 -28.11
CA PRO A 538 21.82 -23.67 -28.80
C PRO A 538 21.77 -23.85 -30.33
N SER A 539 20.81 -24.60 -30.87
CA SER A 539 20.64 -24.76 -32.33
C SER A 539 19.90 -23.60 -33.01
N LYS A 540 19.43 -22.61 -32.24
CA LYS A 540 18.80 -21.36 -32.72
C LYS A 540 19.72 -20.14 -32.63
N MET A 541 20.84 -20.22 -31.90
CA MET A 541 21.91 -19.20 -31.92
C MET A 541 22.85 -19.48 -33.07
#